data_AF-A0A3M8VM11-F1
#
_entry.id   AF-A0A3M8VM11-F1
#
_cell.length_a   1.000
_cell.length_b   1.000
_cell.length_c   1.000
_cell.angle_alpha   90.00
_cell.angle_beta   90.00
_cell.angle_gamma   90.00
#
_symmetry.space_group_name_H-M   'P 1'
#
loop_
_entity.id
_entity.type
_entity.pdbx_description
1 polymer ?
#
loop_
_entity_poly.entity_id
_entity_poly.type
_entity_poly.pdbx_seq_one_letter_code
_entity_poly.pdbx_strand_id
1 'polypeptide(L)'
;MYDDSPDGLLALANSIAGLVGAPVTIEDDASELITYSPGQEYSDDARVATILSRRVPDRYRPLLRNDRLDVRLAGSSVPLYADFRASGAPDVLPRAIMPIRVDDLSVGSIWAIVPTAPSREQRAALEEAAALAAPVLARQIARRRGEEVRRAAA
;
A
#
# COMPACT_ATOMS: atom_id res chain seq x y z
N MET A 1 10.28 1.88 18.02
CA MET A 1 11.04 0.86 17.28
C MET A 1 10.04 -0.20 16.88
N TYR A 2 9.71 -0.31 15.59
CA TYR A 2 8.79 -1.33 15.09
C TYR A 2 9.54 -2.66 15.08
N ASP A 3 9.04 -3.62 15.86
CA ASP A 3 9.56 -5.00 15.84
C ASP A 3 9.15 -5.68 14.52
N ASP A 4 9.87 -6.73 14.16
CA ASP A 4 9.75 -7.51 12.93
C ASP A 4 8.52 -8.46 12.92
N SER A 5 7.58 -8.23 13.84
CA SER A 5 6.32 -8.95 13.97
C SER A 5 5.24 -8.38 13.04
N PRO A 6 4.19 -9.16 12.72
CA PRO A 6 2.99 -8.65 12.05
C PRO A 6 2.41 -7.40 12.74
N ASP A 7 2.59 -7.30 14.06
CA ASP A 7 2.14 -6.18 14.88
C ASP A 7 2.94 -4.91 14.61
N GLY A 8 4.19 -5.03 14.16
CA GLY A 8 5.04 -3.91 13.75
C GLY A 8 4.48 -3.14 12.55
N LEU A 9 4.08 -3.86 11.49
CA LEU A 9 3.48 -3.21 10.31
C LEU A 9 2.10 -2.63 10.62
N LEU A 10 1.30 -3.30 11.47
CA LEU A 10 0.02 -2.75 11.92
C LEU A 10 0.21 -1.45 12.71
N ALA A 11 1.15 -1.42 13.65
CA ALA A 11 1.49 -0.22 14.41
C ALA A 11 1.98 0.90 13.48
N LEU A 12 2.79 0.57 12.46
CA LEU A 12 3.25 1.53 11.46
C LEU A 12 2.08 2.10 10.64
N ALA A 13 1.15 1.26 10.17
CA ALA A 13 -0.04 1.70 9.44
C ALA A 13 -0.90 2.66 10.28
N ASN A 14 -1.07 2.37 11.58
CA ASN A 14 -1.80 3.23 12.50
C ASN A 14 -1.09 4.57 12.72
N SER A 15 0.24 4.54 12.90
CA SER A 15 1.04 5.76 13.08
C SER A 15 0.96 6.67 11.85
N ILE A 16 1.12 6.10 10.65
CA ILE A 16 1.02 6.86 9.40
C ILE A 16 -0.38 7.39 9.18
N ALA A 17 -1.42 6.61 9.51
CA ALA A 17 -2.79 7.09 9.40
C ALA A 17 -3.04 8.34 10.26
N GLY A 18 -2.46 8.39 11.47
CA GLY A 18 -2.50 9.57 12.32
C GLY A 18 -1.73 10.76 11.76
N LEU A 19 -0.53 10.53 11.20
CA LEU A 19 0.30 11.60 10.61
C LEU A 19 -0.28 12.18 9.32
N VAL A 20 -0.84 11.33 8.46
CA VAL A 20 -1.45 11.75 7.20
C VAL A 20 -2.88 12.26 7.41
N GLY A 21 -3.53 11.85 8.52
CA GLY A 21 -4.94 12.16 8.78
C GLY A 21 -5.89 11.41 7.85
N ALA A 22 -5.49 10.20 7.44
CA ALA A 22 -6.19 9.42 6.42
C ALA A 22 -6.06 7.92 6.70
N PRO A 23 -7.08 7.12 6.34
CA PRO A 23 -6.99 5.69 6.56
C PRO A 23 -6.00 5.08 5.56
N VAL A 24 -5.19 4.11 6.02
CA VAL A 24 -4.04 3.55 5.27
C VAL A 24 -4.14 2.03 5.06
N THR A 25 -3.70 1.54 3.91
CA THR A 25 -3.39 0.12 3.66
C THR A 25 -1.91 -0.04 3.32
N ILE A 26 -1.34 -1.19 3.67
CA ILE A 26 -0.01 -1.62 3.22
C ILE A 26 -0.21 -2.91 2.43
N GLU A 27 0.28 -2.92 1.20
CA GLU A 27 0.07 -3.98 0.22
C GLU A 27 1.40 -4.44 -0.35
N ASP A 28 1.51 -5.70 -0.77
CA ASP A 28 2.68 -6.19 -1.50
C ASP A 28 2.61 -5.93 -3.01
N ASP A 29 3.65 -6.36 -3.73
CA ASP A 29 3.78 -6.22 -5.18
C ASP A 29 2.71 -6.98 -5.99
N ALA A 30 2.05 -7.98 -5.39
CA ALA A 30 0.92 -8.69 -5.98
C ALA A 30 -0.44 -8.01 -5.72
N SER A 31 -0.44 -6.87 -5.03
CA SER A 31 -1.63 -6.17 -4.51
C SER A 31 -2.41 -7.01 -3.49
N GLU A 32 -1.70 -7.83 -2.71
CA GLU A 32 -2.27 -8.47 -1.52
C GLU A 32 -2.17 -7.56 -0.32
N LEU A 33 -3.18 -7.59 0.54
CA LEU A 33 -3.22 -6.79 1.75
C LEU A 33 -2.36 -7.42 2.85
N ILE A 34 -1.33 -6.68 3.25
CA ILE A 34 -0.49 -7.03 4.40
C ILE A 34 -1.19 -6.61 5.68
N THR A 35 -1.51 -5.32 5.80
CA THR A 35 -2.18 -4.75 6.97
C THR A 35 -2.88 -3.43 6.61
N TYR A 36 -3.70 -2.92 7.53
CA TYR A 36 -4.45 -1.69 7.34
C TYR A 36 -4.67 -0.98 8.68
N SER A 37 -4.82 0.34 8.62
CA SER A 37 -5.27 1.12 9.77
C SER A 37 -6.80 1.07 9.91
N PRO A 38 -7.35 1.13 11.12
CA PRO A 38 -8.78 1.38 11.31
C PRO A 38 -9.15 2.79 10.81
N GLY A 39 -10.44 3.01 10.57
CA GLY A 39 -10.99 4.27 10.05
C GLY A 39 -11.90 4.03 8.87
N GLN A 40 -13.22 4.20 9.08
CA GLN A 40 -14.26 4.02 8.06
C GLN A 40 -15.00 5.33 7.73
N GLU A 41 -14.81 6.39 8.51
CA GLU A 41 -15.53 7.68 8.33
C GLU A 41 -15.20 8.35 6.99
N TYR A 42 -14.02 8.09 6.42
CA TYR A 42 -13.59 8.56 5.11
C TYR A 42 -12.99 7.41 4.28
N SER A 43 -13.85 6.48 3.87
CA SER A 43 -13.49 5.23 3.19
C SER A 43 -14.31 5.03 1.91
N ASP A 44 -13.89 4.10 1.05
CA ASP A 44 -14.60 3.71 -0.16
C ASP A 44 -14.69 2.19 -0.34
N ASP A 45 -15.54 1.76 -1.27
CA ASP A 45 -15.80 0.35 -1.56
C ASP A 45 -14.55 -0.39 -2.04
N ALA A 46 -13.59 0.30 -2.66
CA ALA A 46 -12.34 -0.31 -3.08
C ALA A 46 -11.50 -0.73 -1.86
N ARG A 47 -11.34 0.16 -0.87
CA ARG A 47 -10.66 -0.19 0.39
C ARG A 47 -11.40 -1.29 1.14
N VAL A 48 -12.72 -1.17 1.31
CA VAL A 48 -13.52 -2.15 2.05
C VAL A 48 -13.39 -3.53 1.40
N ALA A 49 -13.53 -3.61 0.07
CA ALA A 49 -13.38 -4.87 -0.65
C ALA A 49 -11.96 -5.43 -0.55
N THR A 50 -10.92 -4.59 -0.64
CA THR A 50 -9.52 -5.03 -0.42
C THR A 50 -9.31 -5.62 0.97
N ILE A 51 -9.89 -5.00 2.01
CA ILE A 51 -9.80 -5.49 3.39
C ILE A 51 -10.51 -6.83 3.55
N LEU A 52 -11.75 -6.95 3.07
CA LEU A 52 -12.54 -8.18 3.18
C LEU A 52 -11.94 -9.34 2.38
N SER A 53 -11.42 -9.07 1.18
CA SER A 53 -10.82 -10.10 0.32
C SER A 53 -9.32 -10.32 0.58
N ARG A 54 -8.71 -9.51 1.45
CA ARG A 54 -7.26 -9.44 1.69
C ARG A 54 -6.41 -9.25 0.42
N ARG A 55 -6.98 -8.69 -0.63
CA ARG A 55 -6.35 -8.47 -1.93
C ARG A 55 -7.19 -7.47 -2.72
N VAL A 56 -6.54 -6.63 -3.53
CA VAL A 56 -7.23 -5.72 -4.44
C VAL A 56 -8.11 -6.50 -5.43
N PRO A 57 -9.44 -6.29 -5.44
CA PRO A 57 -10.33 -7.00 -6.35
C PRO A 57 -10.00 -6.81 -7.82
N ASP A 58 -10.18 -7.84 -8.63
CA ASP A 58 -9.83 -7.85 -10.06
C ASP A 58 -10.49 -6.72 -10.84
N ARG A 59 -11.70 -6.31 -10.46
CA ARG A 59 -12.41 -5.18 -11.09
C ARG A 59 -11.67 -3.84 -10.98
N TYR A 60 -10.78 -3.66 -10.01
CA TYR A 60 -9.99 -2.43 -9.84
C TYR A 60 -8.60 -2.51 -10.49
N ARG A 61 -8.12 -3.71 -10.86
CA ARG A 61 -6.81 -3.88 -11.52
C ARG A 61 -6.71 -3.15 -12.87
N PRO A 62 -7.76 -3.07 -13.70
CA PRO A 62 -7.72 -2.25 -14.92
C PRO A 62 -7.43 -0.77 -14.65
N LEU A 63 -7.90 -0.20 -13.52
CA LEU A 63 -7.63 1.20 -13.18
C LEU A 63 -6.13 1.44 -12.98
N LEU A 64 -5.46 0.52 -12.28
CA LEU A 64 -4.01 0.58 -12.06
C LEU A 64 -3.22 0.53 -13.38
N ARG A 65 -3.70 -0.25 -14.35
CA ARG A 65 -3.07 -0.39 -15.67
C ARG A 65 -3.35 0.78 -16.60
N ASN A 66 -4.60 1.24 -16.65
CA ASN A 66 -5.04 2.32 -17.55
C ASN A 66 -4.32 3.63 -17.24
N ASP A 67 -4.11 3.93 -15.95
CA ASP A 67 -3.38 5.12 -15.52
C ASP A 67 -1.85 4.91 -15.51
N ARG A 68 -1.39 3.74 -16.00
CA ARG A 68 0.01 3.28 -15.95
C ARG A 68 0.61 3.42 -14.55
N LEU A 69 -0.23 3.28 -13.53
CA LEU A 69 0.14 3.53 -12.15
C LEU A 69 1.10 2.45 -11.65
N ASP A 70 0.96 1.22 -12.14
CA ASP A 70 1.92 0.13 -11.95
C ASP A 70 3.34 0.51 -12.41
N VAL A 71 3.49 1.02 -13.63
CA VAL A 71 4.77 1.47 -14.19
C VAL A 71 5.32 2.67 -13.41
N ARG A 72 4.46 3.64 -13.09
CA ARG A 72 4.84 4.83 -12.33
C ARG A 72 5.31 4.47 -10.92
N LEU A 73 4.62 3.56 -10.23
CA LEU A 73 5.01 3.08 -8.91
C LEU A 73 6.33 2.32 -8.96
N ALA A 74 6.50 1.44 -9.95
CA ALA A 74 7.73 0.68 -10.14
C ALA A 74 8.96 1.59 -10.39
N GLY A 75 8.77 2.74 -11.03
CA GLY A 75 9.84 3.72 -11.30
C GLY A 75 9.96 4.87 -10.29
N SER A 76 9.04 4.99 -9.32
CA SER A 76 9.05 6.11 -8.36
C SER A 76 9.74 5.73 -7.06
N SER A 77 10.45 6.70 -6.48
CA SER A 77 10.98 6.67 -5.11
C SER A 77 10.29 7.69 -4.19
N VAL A 78 9.23 8.35 -4.68
CA VAL A 78 8.47 9.38 -3.96
C VAL A 78 6.96 9.11 -4.01
N PRO A 79 6.15 9.72 -3.12
CA PRO A 79 4.71 9.54 -3.13
C PRO A 79 4.05 10.08 -4.39
N LEU A 80 3.23 9.23 -5.01
CA LEU A 80 2.36 9.59 -6.12
C LEU A 80 0.97 9.96 -5.60
N TYR A 81 0.30 10.88 -6.29
CA TYR A 81 -1.12 11.14 -6.08
C TYR A 81 -1.91 10.61 -7.28
N ALA A 82 -2.99 9.88 -6.99
CA ALA A 82 -3.87 9.30 -8.00
C ALA A 82 -5.32 9.65 -7.67
N ASP A 83 -5.98 10.29 -8.64
CA ASP A 83 -7.43 10.51 -8.63
C ASP A 83 -8.03 9.75 -9.81
N PHE A 84 -8.71 8.63 -9.51
CA PHE A 84 -9.25 7.70 -10.50
C PHE A 84 -10.64 8.12 -11.01
N ARG A 85 -11.21 9.21 -10.48
CA ARG A 85 -12.56 9.65 -10.84
C ARG A 85 -12.65 10.02 -12.32
N ALA A 86 -11.61 10.67 -12.84
CA ALA A 86 -11.49 11.00 -14.26
C ALA A 86 -11.22 9.77 -15.15
N SER A 87 -10.75 8.66 -14.56
CA SER A 87 -10.38 7.41 -15.25
C SER A 87 -11.49 6.36 -15.24
N GLY A 88 -12.74 6.76 -14.98
CA GLY A 88 -13.91 5.88 -15.03
C GLY A 88 -14.24 5.17 -13.71
N ALA A 89 -13.65 5.60 -12.59
CA ALA A 89 -13.96 5.08 -11.26
C ALA A 89 -14.37 6.21 -10.31
N PRO A 90 -15.56 6.83 -10.49
CA PRO A 90 -16.00 7.98 -9.70
C PRO A 90 -16.14 7.69 -8.20
N ASP A 91 -16.43 6.44 -7.85
CA ASP A 91 -16.61 5.99 -6.46
C ASP A 91 -15.29 5.65 -5.75
N VAL A 92 -14.18 5.66 -6.49
CA VAL A 92 -12.84 5.38 -5.96
C VAL A 92 -12.21 6.72 -5.56
N LEU A 93 -12.07 6.93 -4.25
CA LEU A 93 -11.57 8.19 -3.69
C LEU A 93 -10.09 8.44 -4.06
N PRO A 94 -9.63 9.70 -4.10
CA PRO A 94 -8.23 9.96 -4.43
C PRO A 94 -7.28 9.42 -3.35
N ARG A 95 -6.06 9.04 -3.77
CA ARG A 95 -5.08 8.41 -2.89
C ARG A 95 -3.68 8.95 -3.08
N ALA A 96 -2.96 9.06 -1.97
CA ALA A 96 -1.50 9.14 -1.95
C ALA A 96 -0.95 7.72 -1.88
N ILE A 97 0.04 7.43 -2.71
CA ILE A 97 0.59 6.08 -2.88
C ILE A 97 2.09 6.16 -2.82
N MET A 98 2.68 5.51 -1.82
CA MET A 98 4.12 5.46 -1.62
C MET A 98 4.64 4.07 -1.93
N PRO A 99 5.49 3.88 -2.96
CA PRO A 99 6.13 2.59 -3.20
C PRO A 99 7.08 2.23 -2.05
N ILE A 100 7.04 0.96 -1.64
CA ILE A 100 8.00 0.38 -0.68
C ILE A 100 9.05 -0.35 -1.50
N ARG A 101 10.32 0.00 -1.32
CA ARG A 101 11.42 -0.48 -2.15
C ARG A 101 12.52 -1.11 -1.31
N VAL A 102 13.16 -2.13 -1.88
CA VAL A 102 14.42 -2.70 -1.40
C VAL A 102 15.38 -2.63 -2.57
N ASP A 103 16.47 -1.89 -2.40
CA ASP A 103 17.34 -1.49 -3.50
C ASP A 103 16.48 -0.88 -4.64
N ASP A 104 16.61 -1.41 -5.87
CA ASP A 104 15.85 -0.97 -7.03
C ASP A 104 14.55 -1.76 -7.27
N LEU A 105 14.17 -2.66 -6.36
CA LEU A 105 12.96 -3.48 -6.49
C LEU A 105 11.81 -2.90 -5.67
N SER A 106 10.68 -2.63 -6.32
CA SER A 106 9.43 -2.36 -5.61
C SER A 106 8.89 -3.66 -5.03
N VAL A 107 8.76 -3.72 -3.70
CA VAL A 107 8.29 -4.91 -2.97
C VAL A 107 6.87 -4.75 -2.41
N GLY A 108 6.31 -3.55 -2.50
CA GLY A 108 4.96 -3.24 -2.05
C GLY A 108 4.64 -1.76 -2.13
N SER A 109 3.59 -1.34 -1.45
CA SER A 109 3.15 0.05 -1.43
C SER A 109 2.30 0.38 -0.20
N ILE A 110 2.36 1.63 0.22
CA ILE A 110 1.49 2.25 1.22
C ILE A 110 0.45 3.09 0.46
N TRP A 111 -0.82 2.91 0.78
CA TRP A 111 -1.92 3.66 0.18
C TRP A 111 -2.67 4.43 1.27
N ALA A 112 -2.86 5.73 1.08
CA ALA A 112 -3.64 6.59 1.98
C ALA A 112 -4.75 7.29 1.20
N ILE A 113 -6.00 7.24 1.71
CA ILE A 113 -7.13 7.92 1.07
C ILE A 113 -7.12 9.39 1.47
N VAL A 114 -6.73 10.27 0.55
CA VAL A 114 -6.58 11.70 0.81
C VAL A 114 -7.37 12.52 -0.20
N PRO A 115 -8.08 13.59 0.21
CA PRO A 115 -8.90 14.38 -0.72
C PRO A 115 -8.08 15.18 -1.74
N THR A 116 -6.80 15.45 -1.44
CA THR A 116 -5.92 16.29 -2.26
C THR A 116 -4.50 15.71 -2.27
N ALA A 117 -3.63 16.25 -3.14
CA ALA A 117 -2.22 15.86 -3.17
C ALA A 117 -1.56 16.07 -1.80
N PRO A 118 -0.71 15.14 -1.33
CA PRO A 118 -0.15 15.20 0.01
C PRO A 118 0.76 16.41 0.19
N SER A 119 0.65 17.06 1.35
CA SER A 119 1.56 18.14 1.78
C SER A 119 3.00 17.64 1.89
N ARG A 120 3.95 18.56 2.06
CA ARG A 120 5.36 18.19 2.25
C ARG A 120 5.56 17.30 3.47
N GLU A 121 4.88 17.62 4.57
CA GLU A 121 4.94 16.88 5.82
C GLU A 121 4.32 15.49 5.68
N GLN A 122 3.18 15.38 4.99
CA GLN A 122 2.56 14.08 4.69
C GLN A 122 3.44 13.23 3.78
N ARG A 123 4.11 13.84 2.78
CA ARG A 123 5.07 13.14 1.91
C ARG A 123 6.25 12.59 2.70
N ALA A 124 6.86 13.41 3.54
CA ALA A 124 7.98 12.99 4.39
C ALA A 124 7.58 11.83 5.31
N ALA A 125 6.39 11.90 5.92
CA ALA A 125 5.88 10.81 6.76
C ALA A 125 5.69 9.50 5.96
N LEU A 126 5.15 9.57 4.74
CA LEU A 126 5.00 8.41 3.86
C LEU A 126 6.35 7.82 3.44
N GLU A 127 7.33 8.66 3.10
CA GLU A 127 8.67 8.24 2.72
C GLU A 127 9.40 7.54 3.88
N GLU A 128 9.34 8.11 5.08
CA GLU A 128 9.90 7.49 6.29
C GLU A 128 9.23 6.14 6.60
N ALA A 129 7.90 6.08 6.47
CA ALA A 129 7.15 4.85 6.63
C ALA A 129 7.59 3.75 5.67
N ALA A 130 7.78 4.10 4.40
CA ALA A 130 8.20 3.15 3.38
C ALA A 130 9.60 2.60 3.68
N ALA A 131 10.52 3.46 4.14
CA ALA A 131 11.86 3.03 4.58
C ALA A 131 11.80 2.07 5.78
N LEU A 132 10.91 2.31 6.74
CA LEU A 132 10.71 1.43 7.90
C LEU A 132 10.02 0.11 7.53
N ALA A 133 9.07 0.13 6.59
CA ALA A 133 8.33 -1.05 6.16
C ALA A 133 9.16 -2.00 5.27
N ALA A 134 10.06 -1.46 4.45
CA ALA A 134 10.83 -2.21 3.46
C ALA A 134 11.53 -3.47 4.01
N PRO A 135 12.35 -3.40 5.08
CA PRO A 135 13.04 -4.59 5.58
C PRO A 135 12.09 -5.66 6.12
N VAL A 136 10.98 -5.26 6.76
CA VAL A 136 9.98 -6.19 7.31
C VAL A 136 9.23 -6.89 6.18
N LEU A 137 8.79 -6.14 5.17
CA LEU A 137 8.05 -6.67 4.03
C LEU A 137 8.91 -7.62 3.18
N ALA A 138 10.18 -7.27 2.96
CA ALA A 138 11.13 -8.12 2.24
C ALA A 138 11.28 -9.50 2.89
N ARG A 139 11.41 -9.54 4.22
CA ARG A 139 11.51 -10.79 4.98
C ARG A 139 10.22 -11.60 4.90
N GLN A 140 9.05 -10.98 4.99
CA GLN A 140 7.77 -11.67 4.84
C GLN A 140 7.61 -12.31 3.45
N ILE A 141 7.98 -11.60 2.38
CA ILE A 141 7.98 -12.12 1.01
C ILE A 141 8.94 -13.31 0.89
N ALA A 142 10.16 -13.19 1.40
CA ALA A 142 11.14 -14.28 1.36
C ALA A 142 10.66 -15.54 2.10
N ARG A 143 10.03 -15.38 3.28
CA ARG A 143 9.44 -16.50 4.04
C ARG A 143 8.32 -17.19 3.26
N ARG A 144 7.37 -16.42 2.69
CA ARG A 144 6.26 -16.96 1.88
C ARG A 144 6.77 -17.79 0.70
N ARG A 145 7.73 -17.25 -0.07
CA ARG A 145 8.34 -17.96 -1.20
C ARG A 145 9.04 -19.26 -0.75
N GLY A 146 9.75 -19.25 0.37
CA GLY A 146 10.38 -20.45 0.93
C GLY A 146 9.39 -21.52 1.40
N GLU A 147 8.20 -21.14 1.85
CA GLU A 147 7.11 -22.07 2.20
C GLU A 147 6.41 -22.66 0.98
N GLU A 148 6.23 -21.88 -0.09
CA GLU A 148 5.67 -22.36 -1.36
C GLU A 148 6.59 -23.39 -2.02
N VAL A 149 7.89 -23.12 -2.08
CA VAL A 149 8.89 -24.07 -2.60
C VAL A 149 8.87 -25.38 -1.81
N ARG A 150 8.80 -25.31 -0.47
CA ARG A 150 8.71 -26.50 0.38
C ARG A 150 7.43 -27.30 0.15
N ARG A 151 6.29 -26.62 -0.06
CA ARG A 151 5.01 -27.28 -0.38
C ARG A 151 4.99 -27.94 -1.76
N ALA A 152 5.64 -27.34 -2.75
CA ALA A 152 5.74 -27.92 -4.10
C ALA A 152 6.70 -29.12 -4.19
N ALA A 153 7.60 -29.27 -3.21
CA ALA A 153 8.56 -30.36 -3.12
C ALA A 153 8.09 -31.55 -2.24
N ALA A 154 6.90 -31.45 -1.64
CA ALA A 154 6.27 -32.48 -0.80
C ALA A 154 5.13 -33.17 -1.55
#